data_AF-A0A1C5SAR6-F1
#
_entry.id   AF-A0A1C5SAR6-F1
#
_cell.length_a   1.000
_cell.length_b   1.000
_cell.length_c   1.000
_cell.angle_alpha   90.00
_cell.angle_beta   90.00
_cell.angle_gamma   90.00
#
_symmetry.space_group_name_H-M   'P 1'
#
loop_
_entity.id
_entity.type
_entity.pdbx_description
1 polymer ?
#
loop_
_entity_poly.entity_id
_entity_poly.type
_entity_poly.pdbx_seq_one_letter_code
_entity_poly.pdbx_strand_id
1 'polypeptide(L)'
;MTLPSEGHDLVKSERKEAGCTEDGHEEYWQCSKCHRFFSDEEGNTRISEPKVISKTGHSLKKVEKKEASCTESGYEAYWKCQNETCQRLFSDEGGKTGINQPKEIKATGHKYEEPAYIWSADNLKCNAERKCTACDDVEMETADATVTVVQEKNCILPELTMFHVTFKNDVFEGQTKENVKTAEATGHDLEKVEKKVANCTESGHEGYWKCQTCEKFFSDEIGTAEISNPIEIKATGHNLEKVEKKAASCTETGYEEYWKCQTCGKLFSDEAGTDEIASLDDIQIPAKGHEEGNEWLSDAEKHWKECAVCQEKTEEADHVYVNETDTVCEICGYERTIKSEVPEILEGHNGKWQMNSGKTLSFRSSAPFAEFISVTIDDVVVDEKNYDKAEGSTIITLHPEFLSTLSVGTHTLSIDSASGSAATEFTIEEATAEPSITETPSVTPTTAPSATTAPSATTASTAATVTPTPTASPETKAPKTGDESNVAIWMLLLFLSAEGIIVALQKSKKKTR
;
A
#
# COMPACT_ATOMS: atom_id res chain seq x y z
N MET A 1 -94.81 150.99 -21.20
CA MET A 1 -95.34 149.66 -20.84
C MET A 1 -94.14 148.72 -20.76
N THR A 2 -93.77 148.25 -19.57
CA THR A 2 -92.65 147.32 -19.38
C THR A 2 -93.15 145.90 -19.62
N LEU A 3 -92.59 145.22 -20.62
CA LEU A 3 -92.87 143.80 -20.87
C LEU A 3 -92.13 142.95 -19.81
N PRO A 4 -92.76 141.96 -19.17
CA PRO A 4 -92.06 140.97 -18.38
C PRO A 4 -91.23 140.05 -19.29
N SER A 5 -90.05 139.62 -18.82
CA SER A 5 -89.26 138.59 -19.48
C SER A 5 -89.85 137.20 -19.25
N GLU A 6 -89.98 136.38 -20.30
CA GLU A 6 -90.29 134.96 -20.16
C GLU A 6 -89.16 134.22 -19.43
N GLY A 7 -89.53 133.40 -18.44
CA GLY A 7 -88.57 132.63 -17.63
C GLY A 7 -87.93 131.47 -18.40
N HIS A 8 -86.79 131.00 -17.88
CA HIS A 8 -86.10 129.82 -18.40
C HIS A 8 -86.64 128.52 -17.80
N ASP A 9 -86.45 127.42 -18.52
CA ASP A 9 -87.01 126.10 -18.25
C ASP A 9 -85.85 125.11 -18.25
N LEU A 10 -85.39 124.75 -17.05
CA LEU A 10 -84.01 124.34 -16.79
C LEU A 10 -83.92 122.88 -16.34
N VAL A 11 -83.06 122.11 -17.01
CA VAL A 11 -82.73 120.73 -16.64
C VAL A 11 -81.35 120.69 -15.99
N LYS A 12 -81.31 120.20 -14.75
CA LYS A 12 -80.08 120.01 -13.98
C LYS A 12 -79.24 118.87 -14.55
N SER A 13 -77.93 119.11 -14.67
CA SER A 13 -76.91 118.10 -14.94
C SER A 13 -76.01 117.99 -13.71
N GLU A 14 -76.09 116.86 -13.01
CA GLU A 14 -75.29 116.56 -11.81
C GLU A 14 -73.78 116.63 -12.09
N ARG A 15 -72.99 117.02 -11.09
CA ARG A 15 -71.52 117.12 -11.19
C ARG A 15 -70.89 115.76 -11.53
N LYS A 16 -70.28 115.65 -12.71
CA LYS A 16 -69.47 114.49 -13.11
C LYS A 16 -68.00 114.74 -12.76
N GLU A 17 -67.47 114.00 -11.79
CA GLU A 17 -66.04 114.05 -11.48
C GLU A 17 -65.18 113.59 -12.67
N ALA A 18 -63.99 114.18 -12.80
CA ALA A 18 -63.12 113.95 -13.95
C ALA A 18 -62.41 112.58 -13.89
N GLY A 19 -62.49 111.84 -14.99
CA GLY A 19 -61.77 110.58 -15.14
C GLY A 19 -60.29 110.80 -15.45
N CYS A 20 -59.54 109.71 -15.59
CA CYS A 20 -58.15 109.78 -16.02
C CYS A 20 -58.00 110.16 -17.52
N THR A 21 -59.00 109.82 -18.34
CA THR A 21 -59.01 110.06 -19.80
C THR A 21 -60.19 110.90 -20.30
N GLU A 22 -61.28 110.97 -19.54
CA GLU A 22 -62.43 111.84 -19.84
C GLU A 22 -62.43 113.04 -18.91
N ASP A 23 -62.68 114.22 -19.46
CA ASP A 23 -62.92 115.41 -18.66
C ASP A 23 -64.29 115.29 -17.95
N GLY A 24 -64.36 115.79 -16.73
CA GLY A 24 -65.59 115.94 -15.95
C GLY A 24 -66.21 117.32 -16.17
N HIS A 25 -67.27 117.61 -15.43
CA HIS A 25 -67.88 118.94 -15.38
C HIS A 25 -68.45 119.20 -14.00
N GLU A 26 -68.44 120.46 -13.59
CA GLU A 26 -69.23 120.91 -12.44
C GLU A 26 -70.73 120.79 -12.72
N GLU A 27 -71.52 121.00 -11.69
CA GLU A 27 -72.98 121.04 -11.78
C GLU A 27 -73.43 122.22 -12.64
N TYR A 28 -74.39 122.00 -13.53
CA TYR A 28 -74.94 123.06 -14.39
C TYR A 28 -76.40 122.79 -14.76
N TRP A 29 -77.11 123.84 -15.16
CA TRP A 29 -78.47 123.75 -15.69
C TRP A 29 -78.47 124.14 -17.16
N GLN A 30 -79.14 123.37 -18.02
CA GLN A 30 -79.34 123.72 -19.43
C GLN A 30 -80.82 124.01 -19.69
N CYS A 31 -81.10 125.13 -20.36
CA CYS A 31 -82.48 125.50 -20.69
C CYS A 31 -82.99 124.70 -21.89
N SER A 32 -84.01 123.87 -21.70
CA SER A 32 -84.57 123.00 -22.74
C SER A 32 -85.13 123.77 -23.95
N LYS A 33 -85.52 125.04 -23.76
CA LYS A 33 -86.14 125.90 -24.78
C LYS A 33 -85.15 126.73 -25.61
N CYS A 34 -83.94 126.98 -25.11
CA CYS A 34 -82.96 127.84 -25.79
C CYS A 34 -81.51 127.32 -25.76
N HIS A 35 -81.30 126.13 -25.17
CA HIS A 35 -80.04 125.38 -25.05
C HIS A 35 -78.86 126.12 -24.39
N ARG A 36 -79.11 127.29 -23.80
CA ARG A 36 -78.15 128.06 -22.99
C ARG A 36 -77.89 127.36 -21.66
N PHE A 37 -76.66 127.49 -21.17
CA PHE A 37 -76.22 126.96 -19.89
C PHE A 37 -76.27 128.04 -18.79
N PHE A 38 -76.51 127.61 -17.55
CA PHE A 38 -76.64 128.45 -16.36
C PHE A 38 -75.97 127.74 -15.17
N SER A 39 -75.47 128.53 -14.20
CA SER A 39 -74.82 128.02 -12.98
C SER A 39 -75.69 128.11 -11.73
N ASP A 40 -76.97 128.49 -11.88
CA ASP A 40 -78.00 128.49 -10.83
C ASP A 40 -79.32 127.94 -11.37
N GLU A 41 -80.14 127.40 -10.46
CA GLU A 41 -81.43 126.77 -10.76
C GLU A 41 -82.50 127.79 -11.19
N GLU A 42 -82.36 129.05 -10.76
CA GLU A 42 -83.24 130.16 -11.12
C GLU A 42 -82.94 130.77 -12.51
N GLY A 43 -81.80 130.44 -13.12
CA GLY A 43 -81.43 130.86 -14.48
C GLY A 43 -80.94 132.30 -14.63
N ASN A 44 -80.47 132.93 -13.55
CA ASN A 44 -79.99 134.31 -13.57
C ASN A 44 -78.55 134.42 -14.13
N THR A 45 -77.67 133.49 -13.76
CA THR A 45 -76.25 133.51 -14.11
C THR A 45 -76.00 132.61 -15.32
N ARG A 46 -76.19 133.18 -16.51
CA ARG A 46 -75.88 132.49 -17.77
C ARG A 46 -74.37 132.28 -17.93
N ILE A 47 -73.95 131.04 -18.18
CA ILE A 47 -72.59 130.68 -18.58
C ILE A 47 -72.53 130.37 -20.09
N SER A 48 -71.34 130.47 -20.69
CA SER A 48 -71.11 130.17 -22.11
C SER A 48 -71.16 128.66 -22.38
N GLU A 49 -70.57 127.89 -21.48
CA GLU A 49 -70.40 126.44 -21.52
C GLU A 49 -70.29 125.91 -20.08
N PRO A 50 -70.58 124.63 -19.81
CA PRO A 50 -70.33 124.01 -18.51
C PRO A 50 -68.87 124.14 -18.07
N LYS A 51 -68.63 124.40 -16.78
CA LYS A 51 -67.27 124.48 -16.24
C LYS A 51 -66.63 123.09 -16.20
N VAL A 52 -65.77 122.83 -17.19
CA VAL A 52 -65.06 121.56 -17.37
C VAL A 52 -64.09 121.33 -16.21
N ILE A 53 -64.20 120.17 -15.57
CA ILE A 53 -63.19 119.65 -14.65
C ILE A 53 -62.21 118.86 -15.51
N SER A 54 -61.03 119.41 -15.79
CA SER A 54 -60.05 118.73 -16.65
C SER A 54 -59.71 117.34 -16.13
N LYS A 55 -59.58 116.36 -17.05
CA LYS A 55 -59.16 114.98 -16.75
C LYS A 55 -57.91 114.98 -15.87
N THR A 56 -57.92 114.13 -14.85
CA THR A 56 -56.85 114.04 -13.86
C THR A 56 -55.55 113.45 -14.41
N GLY A 57 -55.59 112.93 -15.64
CA GLY A 57 -54.52 112.14 -16.21
C GLY A 57 -54.38 110.79 -15.51
N HIS A 58 -53.31 110.06 -15.82
CA HIS A 58 -52.95 108.86 -15.09
C HIS A 58 -51.90 109.21 -14.03
N SER A 59 -52.29 109.19 -12.75
CA SER A 59 -51.32 109.05 -11.67
C SER A 59 -50.80 107.61 -11.69
N LEU A 60 -49.53 107.43 -12.05
CA LEU A 60 -48.93 106.13 -12.33
C LEU A 60 -47.94 105.73 -11.24
N LYS A 61 -48.09 104.50 -10.73
CA LYS A 61 -47.06 103.84 -9.91
C LYS A 61 -46.32 102.82 -10.76
N LYS A 62 -44.99 102.93 -10.79
CA LYS A 62 -44.11 101.92 -11.38
C LYS A 62 -44.20 100.62 -10.58
N VAL A 63 -44.36 99.51 -11.30
CA VAL A 63 -44.12 98.15 -10.81
C VAL A 63 -42.79 97.72 -11.40
N GLU A 64 -41.84 97.37 -10.52
CA GLU A 64 -40.52 96.95 -10.96
C GLU A 64 -40.55 95.62 -11.71
N LYS A 65 -39.49 95.37 -12.48
CA LYS A 65 -39.29 94.13 -13.24
C LYS A 65 -39.33 92.93 -12.27
N LYS A 66 -40.14 91.92 -12.59
CA LYS A 66 -39.99 90.58 -11.99
C LYS A 66 -39.10 89.76 -12.91
N GLU A 67 -37.95 89.32 -12.40
CA GLU A 67 -37.13 88.33 -13.13
C GLU A 67 -37.88 87.01 -13.29
N ALA A 68 -37.62 86.30 -14.40
CA ALA A 68 -38.13 84.95 -14.59
C ALA A 68 -37.29 83.95 -13.78
N SER A 69 -37.93 82.87 -13.34
CA SER A 69 -37.25 81.71 -12.73
C SER A 69 -37.22 80.52 -13.70
N CYS A 70 -36.72 79.38 -13.25
CA CYS A 70 -36.74 78.13 -14.03
C CYS A 70 -38.17 77.66 -14.37
N THR A 71 -39.16 77.97 -13.52
CA THR A 71 -40.55 77.48 -13.61
C THR A 71 -41.61 78.58 -13.76
N GLU A 72 -41.34 79.83 -13.36
CA GLU A 72 -42.29 80.94 -13.42
C GLU A 72 -41.81 82.04 -14.37
N SER A 73 -42.68 82.44 -15.31
CA SER A 73 -42.43 83.61 -16.15
C SER A 73 -42.39 84.91 -15.32
N GLY A 74 -41.39 85.73 -15.60
CA GLY A 74 -41.27 87.10 -15.11
C GLY A 74 -42.00 88.11 -16.00
N TYR A 75 -41.78 89.38 -15.74
CA TYR A 75 -42.27 90.48 -16.57
C TYR A 75 -41.36 91.70 -16.52
N GLU A 76 -41.26 92.42 -17.64
CA GLU A 76 -40.60 93.73 -17.68
C GLU A 76 -41.35 94.76 -16.82
N ALA A 77 -40.62 95.76 -16.32
CA ALA A 77 -41.19 96.83 -15.50
C ALA A 77 -42.28 97.58 -16.27
N TYR A 78 -43.38 97.92 -15.58
CA TYR A 78 -44.54 98.59 -16.17
C TYR A 78 -45.13 99.60 -15.20
N TRP A 79 -46.05 100.43 -15.67
CA TRP A 79 -46.71 101.47 -14.88
C TRP A 79 -48.20 101.15 -14.74
N LYS A 80 -48.72 101.17 -13.50
CA LYS A 80 -50.14 100.94 -13.20
C LYS A 80 -50.78 102.23 -12.72
N CYS A 81 -51.97 102.56 -13.25
CA CYS A 81 -52.76 103.69 -12.73
C CYS A 81 -53.17 103.44 -11.28
N GLN A 82 -52.90 104.39 -10.40
CA GLN A 82 -53.23 104.33 -8.97
C GLN A 82 -54.72 104.53 -8.68
N ASN A 83 -55.49 105.03 -9.64
CA ASN A 83 -56.94 105.09 -9.53
C ASN A 83 -57.55 103.68 -9.71
N GLU A 84 -58.13 103.15 -8.64
CA GLU A 84 -58.69 101.79 -8.55
C GLU A 84 -59.87 101.54 -9.51
N THR A 85 -60.54 102.61 -9.95
CA THR A 85 -61.60 102.54 -10.99
C THR A 85 -61.03 102.47 -12.41
N CYS A 86 -59.77 102.85 -12.61
CA CYS A 86 -59.14 102.92 -13.92
C CYS A 86 -58.37 101.64 -14.28
N GLN A 87 -57.52 101.15 -13.36
CA GLN A 87 -56.73 99.91 -13.45
C GLN A 87 -55.78 99.73 -14.66
N ARG A 88 -55.81 100.63 -15.66
CA ARG A 88 -55.00 100.56 -16.89
C ARG A 88 -53.50 100.46 -16.60
N LEU A 89 -52.84 99.66 -17.42
CA LEU A 89 -51.38 99.45 -17.42
C LEU A 89 -50.75 100.19 -18.61
N PHE A 90 -49.50 100.60 -18.45
CA PHE A 90 -48.73 101.36 -19.45
C PHE A 90 -47.27 100.89 -19.47
N SER A 91 -46.60 101.01 -20.61
CA SER A 91 -45.16 100.74 -20.73
C SER A 91 -44.29 101.98 -20.50
N ASP A 92 -44.85 103.19 -20.47
CA ASP A 92 -44.14 104.45 -20.24
C ASP A 92 -44.69 105.26 -19.04
N GLU A 93 -43.78 106.01 -18.41
CA GLU A 93 -44.03 106.93 -17.28
C GLU A 93 -45.00 108.07 -17.63
N GLY A 94 -45.14 108.40 -18.92
CA GLY A 94 -46.07 109.43 -19.40
C GLY A 94 -47.50 108.93 -19.62
N GLY A 95 -47.78 107.63 -19.43
CA GLY A 95 -49.10 107.04 -19.63
C GLY A 95 -49.62 107.08 -21.07
N LYS A 96 -48.73 107.16 -22.07
CA LYS A 96 -49.10 107.33 -23.48
C LYS A 96 -49.39 105.98 -24.16
N THR A 97 -48.69 104.94 -23.74
CA THR A 97 -48.65 103.62 -24.38
C THR A 97 -49.35 102.60 -23.48
N GLY A 98 -50.67 102.49 -23.62
CA GLY A 98 -51.47 101.53 -22.86
C GLY A 98 -51.15 100.08 -23.27
N ILE A 99 -51.03 99.19 -22.29
CA ILE A 99 -50.81 97.75 -22.49
C ILE A 99 -51.91 96.95 -21.78
N ASN A 100 -52.31 95.82 -22.35
CA ASN A 100 -53.36 94.95 -21.78
C ASN A 100 -52.80 94.04 -20.67
N GLN A 101 -51.52 93.71 -20.74
CA GLN A 101 -50.77 92.93 -19.76
C GLN A 101 -49.28 93.36 -19.79
N PRO A 102 -48.51 93.14 -18.72
CA PRO A 102 -47.06 93.33 -18.74
C PRO A 102 -46.39 92.47 -19.83
N LYS A 103 -45.24 92.92 -20.36
CA LYS A 103 -44.46 92.14 -21.31
C LYS A 103 -43.79 90.97 -20.59
N GLU A 104 -44.22 89.76 -20.93
CA GLU A 104 -43.74 88.51 -20.34
C GLU A 104 -42.23 88.30 -20.60
N ILE A 105 -41.53 87.86 -19.56
CA ILE A 105 -40.20 87.26 -19.67
C ILE A 105 -40.40 85.77 -19.40
N LYS A 106 -40.26 84.93 -20.42
CA LYS A 106 -40.52 83.48 -20.27
C LYS A 106 -39.61 82.86 -19.21
N ALA A 107 -40.13 81.88 -18.48
CA ALA A 107 -39.36 81.02 -17.59
C ALA A 107 -38.09 80.49 -18.31
N THR A 108 -36.96 80.46 -17.61
CA THR A 108 -35.65 80.12 -18.23
C THR A 108 -35.51 78.64 -18.56
N GLY A 109 -36.40 77.79 -18.03
CA GLY A 109 -36.21 76.34 -17.97
C GLY A 109 -35.14 75.95 -16.95
N HIS A 110 -34.99 74.64 -16.77
CA HIS A 110 -33.99 74.03 -15.90
C HIS A 110 -32.71 73.79 -16.72
N LYS A 111 -31.56 74.15 -16.17
CA LYS A 111 -30.25 73.85 -16.76
C LYS A 111 -29.48 73.00 -15.77
N TYR A 112 -29.56 71.68 -15.93
CA TYR A 112 -28.89 70.75 -15.04
C TYR A 112 -27.39 70.64 -15.31
N GLU A 113 -26.65 70.26 -14.27
CA GLU A 113 -25.27 69.77 -14.35
C GLU A 113 -25.20 68.32 -14.88
N GLU A 114 -23.98 67.80 -15.05
CA GLU A 114 -23.75 66.40 -15.44
C GLU A 114 -24.16 65.45 -14.28
N PRO A 115 -24.86 64.32 -14.54
CA PRO A 115 -25.32 63.44 -13.47
C PRO A 115 -24.19 62.81 -12.64
N ALA A 116 -24.35 62.85 -11.33
CA ALA A 116 -23.51 62.11 -10.38
C ALA A 116 -24.13 60.74 -10.08
N TYR A 117 -23.30 59.69 -10.06
CA TYR A 117 -23.74 58.31 -9.82
C TYR A 117 -23.13 57.76 -8.51
N ILE A 118 -23.98 57.51 -7.51
CA ILE A 118 -23.59 57.03 -6.18
C ILE A 118 -24.08 55.60 -6.01
N TRP A 119 -23.14 54.66 -6.00
CA TRP A 119 -23.43 53.24 -5.75
C TRP A 119 -23.49 52.92 -4.25
N SER A 120 -24.34 51.96 -3.87
CA SER A 120 -24.32 51.36 -2.54
C SER A 120 -23.04 50.55 -2.28
N ALA A 121 -22.70 50.34 -1.00
CA ALA A 121 -21.48 49.63 -0.60
C ALA A 121 -21.46 48.13 -1.00
N ASP A 122 -22.64 47.52 -1.15
CA ASP A 122 -22.85 46.17 -1.68
C ASP A 122 -22.92 46.11 -3.22
N ASN A 123 -22.91 47.27 -3.90
CA ASN A 123 -23.13 47.44 -5.34
C ASN A 123 -24.51 47.00 -5.85
N LEU A 124 -25.48 46.70 -4.97
CA LEU A 124 -26.82 46.26 -5.36
C LEU A 124 -27.75 47.40 -5.81
N LYS A 125 -27.36 48.66 -5.61
CA LYS A 125 -28.12 49.86 -6.02
C LYS A 125 -27.18 50.95 -6.55
N CYS A 126 -27.69 51.74 -7.49
CA CYS A 126 -27.08 53.02 -7.88
C CYS A 126 -28.11 54.14 -7.83
N ASN A 127 -27.72 55.28 -7.26
CA ASN A 127 -28.49 56.51 -7.25
C ASN A 127 -27.86 57.51 -8.23
N ALA A 128 -28.58 57.84 -9.29
CA ALA A 128 -28.26 58.95 -10.19
C ALA A 128 -28.91 60.24 -9.67
N GLU A 129 -28.17 61.35 -9.70
CA GLU A 129 -28.62 62.66 -9.19
C GLU A 129 -28.05 63.79 -10.07
N ARG A 130 -28.87 64.77 -10.43
CA ARG A 130 -28.43 66.01 -11.11
C ARG A 130 -29.18 67.24 -10.58
N LYS A 131 -28.50 68.38 -10.49
CA LYS A 131 -29.05 69.63 -9.92
C LYS A 131 -29.10 70.73 -10.95
N CYS A 132 -30.12 71.58 -10.87
CA CYS A 132 -30.20 72.76 -11.71
C CYS A 132 -29.16 73.79 -11.27
N THR A 133 -28.37 74.35 -12.19
CA THR A 133 -27.34 75.35 -11.86
C THR A 133 -27.92 76.75 -11.56
N ALA A 134 -29.24 76.89 -11.50
CA ALA A 134 -29.96 78.16 -11.36
C ALA A 134 -31.08 78.15 -10.29
N CYS A 135 -31.42 76.98 -9.73
CA CYS A 135 -32.34 76.82 -8.61
C CYS A 135 -32.05 75.51 -7.87
N ASP A 136 -32.47 75.37 -6.62
CA ASP A 136 -32.24 74.17 -5.79
C ASP A 136 -33.08 72.93 -6.20
N ASP A 137 -33.42 72.84 -7.48
CA ASP A 137 -34.18 71.74 -8.07
C ASP A 137 -33.25 70.56 -8.41
N VAL A 138 -33.68 69.35 -8.03
CA VAL A 138 -32.89 68.13 -8.10
C VAL A 138 -33.72 67.01 -8.71
N GLU A 139 -33.24 66.46 -9.82
CA GLU A 139 -33.74 65.19 -10.35
C GLU A 139 -32.87 64.06 -9.81
N MET A 140 -33.50 63.00 -9.30
CA MET A 140 -32.80 61.79 -8.84
C MET A 140 -33.59 60.52 -9.17
N GLU A 141 -32.88 59.43 -9.44
CA GLU A 141 -33.45 58.09 -9.54
C GLU A 141 -32.53 57.07 -8.86
N THR A 142 -33.08 56.24 -7.99
CA THR A 142 -32.39 55.05 -7.46
C THR A 142 -32.90 53.81 -8.20
N ALA A 143 -31.98 53.04 -8.79
CA ALA A 143 -32.29 51.79 -9.47
C ALA A 143 -31.46 50.63 -8.90
N ASP A 144 -32.06 49.44 -8.91
CA ASP A 144 -31.47 48.18 -8.46
C ASP A 144 -30.56 47.58 -9.54
N ALA A 145 -29.46 46.96 -9.12
CA ALA A 145 -28.50 46.34 -10.03
C ALA A 145 -28.92 44.92 -10.44
N THR A 146 -28.86 44.66 -11.75
CA THR A 146 -28.78 43.29 -12.28
C THR A 146 -27.40 42.73 -11.96
N VAL A 147 -27.36 41.55 -11.35
CA VAL A 147 -26.15 40.90 -10.85
C VAL A 147 -25.84 39.66 -11.69
N THR A 148 -24.67 39.65 -12.32
CA THR A 148 -24.22 38.55 -13.20
C THR A 148 -22.86 38.05 -12.73
N VAL A 149 -22.77 36.78 -12.29
CA VAL A 149 -21.47 36.15 -12.06
C VAL A 149 -20.82 35.90 -13.42
N VAL A 150 -19.64 36.50 -13.64
CA VAL A 150 -18.87 36.40 -14.90
C VAL A 150 -17.68 35.45 -14.78
N GLN A 151 -17.27 35.14 -13.54
CA GLN A 151 -16.32 34.08 -13.23
C GLN A 151 -16.75 33.43 -11.91
N GLU A 152 -17.11 32.14 -11.94
CA GLU A 152 -17.33 31.37 -10.72
C GLU A 152 -15.98 31.08 -10.03
N LYS A 153 -15.97 31.09 -8.70
CA LYS A 153 -14.77 30.70 -7.92
C LYS A 153 -14.42 29.23 -8.15
N ASN A 154 -13.12 28.95 -8.12
CA ASN A 154 -12.56 27.61 -8.05
C ASN A 154 -11.34 27.61 -7.11
N CYS A 155 -10.52 26.56 -7.12
CA CYS A 155 -9.36 26.45 -6.24
C CYS A 155 -8.35 27.59 -6.37
N ILE A 156 -8.22 28.17 -7.57
CA ILE A 156 -7.17 29.14 -7.92
C ILE A 156 -7.78 30.52 -8.17
N LEU A 157 -8.93 30.59 -8.84
CA LEU A 157 -9.57 31.84 -9.24
C LEU A 157 -10.71 32.26 -8.28
N PRO A 158 -10.79 33.55 -7.91
CA PRO A 158 -11.89 34.08 -7.10
C PRO A 158 -13.19 34.22 -7.90
N GLU A 159 -14.29 34.48 -7.21
CA GLU A 159 -15.56 34.81 -7.84
C GLU A 159 -15.55 36.28 -8.29
N LEU A 160 -15.87 36.52 -9.56
CA LEU A 160 -16.00 37.86 -10.14
C LEU A 160 -17.43 38.08 -10.65
N THR A 161 -17.98 39.23 -10.32
CA THR A 161 -19.37 39.60 -10.61
C THR A 161 -19.41 40.94 -11.34
N MET A 162 -20.30 41.04 -12.32
CA MET A 162 -20.70 42.27 -12.97
C MET A 162 -22.01 42.76 -12.34
N PHE A 163 -22.05 44.07 -12.04
CA PHE A 163 -23.24 44.77 -11.57
C PHE A 163 -23.63 45.79 -12.63
N HIS A 164 -24.86 45.70 -13.17
CA HIS A 164 -25.36 46.60 -14.21
C HIS A 164 -26.70 47.23 -13.81
N VAL A 165 -26.82 48.54 -13.94
CA VAL A 165 -28.01 49.32 -13.59
C VAL A 165 -28.52 50.05 -14.83
N THR A 166 -29.81 49.93 -15.10
CA THR A 166 -30.55 50.78 -16.03
C THR A 166 -31.54 51.65 -15.25
N PHE A 167 -31.67 52.91 -15.69
CA PHE A 167 -32.61 53.88 -15.13
C PHE A 167 -33.86 53.96 -16.03
N LYS A 168 -34.99 54.42 -15.49
CA LYS A 168 -36.24 54.63 -16.24
C LYS A 168 -36.32 56.04 -16.83
N ASN A 169 -35.58 56.99 -16.25
CA ASN A 169 -35.38 58.31 -16.82
C ASN A 169 -34.25 58.24 -17.87
N ASP A 170 -34.59 58.41 -19.15
CA ASP A 170 -33.64 58.37 -20.29
C ASP A 170 -32.48 59.39 -20.20
N VAL A 171 -32.58 60.34 -19.26
CA VAL A 171 -31.51 61.29 -18.87
C VAL A 171 -30.32 60.61 -18.20
N PHE A 172 -30.52 59.51 -17.48
CA PHE A 172 -29.50 58.86 -16.67
C PHE A 172 -28.92 57.66 -17.43
N GLU A 173 -27.66 57.77 -17.83
CA GLU A 173 -26.94 56.71 -18.55
C GLU A 173 -26.76 55.48 -17.65
N GLY A 174 -27.06 54.30 -18.19
CA GLY A 174 -26.90 53.03 -17.49
C GLY A 174 -25.46 52.80 -17.03
N GLN A 175 -25.30 52.31 -15.79
CA GLN A 175 -24.00 52.20 -15.12
C GLN A 175 -23.59 50.73 -14.99
N THR A 176 -22.30 50.43 -15.19
CA THR A 176 -21.75 49.07 -15.05
C THR A 176 -20.51 49.08 -14.16
N LYS A 177 -20.41 48.12 -13.26
CA LYS A 177 -19.18 47.73 -12.57
C LYS A 177 -18.81 46.31 -12.98
N GLU A 178 -17.66 46.16 -13.61
CA GLU A 178 -17.15 44.86 -14.06
C GLU A 178 -16.11 44.29 -13.09
N ASN A 179 -15.92 42.97 -13.13
CA ASN A 179 -14.84 42.26 -12.44
C ASN A 179 -14.76 42.54 -10.92
N VAL A 180 -15.90 42.82 -10.28
CA VAL A 180 -15.98 43.05 -8.84
C VAL A 180 -15.79 41.71 -8.14
N LYS A 181 -14.73 41.61 -7.33
CA LYS A 181 -14.44 40.41 -6.55
C LYS A 181 -15.44 40.22 -5.41
N THR A 182 -16.26 39.18 -5.49
CA THR A 182 -17.37 38.92 -4.56
C THR A 182 -17.08 37.77 -3.58
N ALA A 183 -16.21 36.82 -3.96
CA ALA A 183 -15.68 35.81 -3.06
C ALA A 183 -14.21 35.49 -3.39
N GLU A 184 -13.49 35.00 -2.38
CA GLU A 184 -12.15 34.43 -2.58
C GLU A 184 -12.19 33.13 -3.39
N ALA A 185 -11.02 32.71 -3.90
CA ALA A 185 -10.84 31.35 -4.40
C ALA A 185 -11.07 30.34 -3.26
N THR A 186 -11.52 29.13 -3.58
CA THR A 186 -11.80 28.11 -2.54
C THR A 186 -10.54 27.53 -1.91
N GLY A 187 -9.38 27.71 -2.53
CA GLY A 187 -8.17 26.95 -2.23
C GLY A 187 -8.28 25.49 -2.70
N HIS A 188 -7.23 24.72 -2.43
CA HIS A 188 -7.18 23.29 -2.69
C HIS A 188 -7.50 22.51 -1.40
N ASP A 189 -8.50 21.63 -1.47
CA ASP A 189 -8.78 20.63 -0.43
C ASP A 189 -7.90 19.39 -0.70
N LEU A 190 -6.82 19.24 0.05
CA LEU A 190 -5.70 18.35 -0.28
C LEU A 190 -5.65 17.11 0.61
N GLU A 191 -5.75 15.93 0.00
CA GLU A 191 -5.50 14.65 0.65
C GLU A 191 -4.05 14.21 0.39
N LYS A 192 -3.33 13.80 1.44
CA LYS A 192 -1.96 13.29 1.33
C LYS A 192 -1.97 11.82 0.92
N VAL A 193 -1.29 11.51 -0.18
CA VAL A 193 -0.96 10.13 -0.59
C VAL A 193 0.46 9.82 -0.14
N GLU A 194 0.61 8.81 0.71
CA GLU A 194 1.92 8.38 1.23
C GLU A 194 2.78 7.73 0.14
N LYS A 195 4.11 7.75 0.37
CA LYS A 195 5.11 7.13 -0.52
C LYS A 195 4.89 5.62 -0.66
N LYS A 196 4.57 5.12 -1.87
CA LYS A 196 4.67 3.68 -2.18
C LYS A 196 6.13 3.38 -2.52
N VAL A 197 6.81 2.55 -1.72
CA VAL A 197 8.14 2.04 -2.08
C VAL A 197 8.04 1.06 -3.26
N ALA A 198 9.02 1.10 -4.16
CA ALA A 198 9.15 0.14 -5.25
C ALA A 198 9.70 -1.21 -4.74
N ASN A 199 9.48 -2.28 -5.50
CA ASN A 199 10.08 -3.61 -5.27
C ASN A 199 10.78 -4.11 -6.55
N CYS A 200 11.13 -5.40 -6.63
CA CYS A 200 11.87 -5.95 -7.78
C CYS A 200 11.14 -5.79 -9.12
N THR A 201 9.81 -5.91 -9.12
CA THR A 201 8.97 -5.97 -10.33
C THR A 201 7.99 -4.82 -10.44
N GLU A 202 7.48 -4.28 -9.33
CA GLU A 202 6.56 -3.14 -9.33
C GLU A 202 7.29 -1.81 -9.06
N SER A 203 6.91 -0.78 -9.81
CA SER A 203 7.24 0.59 -9.45
C SER A 203 6.43 1.09 -8.24
N GLY A 204 7.03 2.05 -7.55
CA GLY A 204 6.45 2.85 -6.50
C GLY A 204 6.27 4.31 -6.94
N HIS A 205 6.00 5.19 -5.99
CA HIS A 205 5.97 6.64 -6.19
C HIS A 205 6.36 7.36 -4.90
N GLU A 206 6.93 8.55 -5.03
CA GLU A 206 7.10 9.46 -3.89
C GLU A 206 5.75 9.85 -3.29
N GLY A 207 5.78 10.41 -2.07
CA GLY A 207 4.57 11.00 -1.46
C GLY A 207 4.13 12.26 -2.21
N TYR A 208 2.83 12.47 -2.35
CA TYR A 208 2.24 13.62 -3.02
C TYR A 208 0.89 13.98 -2.39
N TRP A 209 0.30 15.09 -2.81
CA TRP A 209 -1.04 15.52 -2.40
C TRP A 209 -1.99 15.54 -3.61
N LYS A 210 -3.23 15.08 -3.45
CA LYS A 210 -4.28 15.18 -4.47
C LYS A 210 -5.36 16.16 -4.00
N CYS A 211 -5.72 17.12 -4.85
CA CYS A 211 -6.87 17.98 -4.58
C CYS A 211 -8.18 17.23 -4.84
N GLN A 212 -9.06 17.12 -3.85
CA GLN A 212 -10.37 16.47 -3.98
C GLN A 212 -11.34 17.28 -4.86
N THR A 213 -11.18 18.60 -4.91
CA THR A 213 -12.06 19.51 -5.67
C THR A 213 -11.76 19.56 -7.17
N CYS A 214 -10.50 19.36 -7.58
CA CYS A 214 -10.07 19.54 -8.98
C CYS A 214 -9.12 18.46 -9.52
N GLU A 215 -8.94 17.37 -8.75
CA GLU A 215 -8.16 16.16 -9.05
C GLU A 215 -6.65 16.32 -9.36
N LYS A 216 -6.16 17.55 -9.51
CA LYS A 216 -4.73 17.90 -9.68
C LYS A 216 -3.86 17.36 -8.54
N PHE A 217 -2.60 17.08 -8.86
CA PHE A 217 -1.57 16.63 -7.94
C PHE A 217 -0.62 17.77 -7.55
N PHE A 218 -0.10 17.73 -6.33
CA PHE A 218 0.79 18.72 -5.75
C PHE A 218 1.92 18.04 -4.98
N SER A 219 3.07 18.70 -4.89
CA SER A 219 4.23 18.23 -4.10
C SER A 219 4.25 18.79 -2.67
N ASP A 220 3.30 19.66 -2.32
CA ASP A 220 3.26 20.42 -1.07
C ASP A 220 1.84 20.46 -0.43
N GLU A 221 1.81 20.60 0.88
CA GLU A 221 0.60 20.64 1.73
C GLU A 221 -0.30 21.87 1.49
N ILE A 222 0.22 22.91 0.84
CA ILE A 222 -0.52 24.16 0.59
C ILE A 222 -0.94 24.35 -0.89
N GLY A 223 -0.68 23.35 -1.75
CA GLY A 223 -1.18 23.34 -3.14
C GLY A 223 -0.54 24.38 -4.06
N THR A 224 0.71 24.77 -3.81
CA THR A 224 1.41 25.81 -4.59
C THR A 224 2.36 25.25 -5.67
N ALA A 225 2.81 24.00 -5.52
CA ALA A 225 3.71 23.32 -6.44
C ALA A 225 2.99 22.14 -7.13
N GLU A 226 2.11 22.49 -8.07
CA GLU A 226 1.37 21.56 -8.94
C GLU A 226 2.35 20.67 -9.74
N ILE A 227 2.07 19.37 -9.79
CA ILE A 227 2.81 18.38 -10.57
C ILE A 227 1.86 17.67 -11.54
N SER A 228 2.30 17.43 -12.78
CA SER A 228 1.45 16.83 -13.81
C SER A 228 1.10 15.36 -13.53
N ASN A 229 1.96 14.65 -12.81
CA ASN A 229 1.80 13.28 -12.33
C ASN A 229 2.63 13.08 -11.05
N PRO A 230 2.31 12.08 -10.20
CA PRO A 230 3.20 11.62 -9.14
C PRO A 230 4.59 11.23 -9.65
N ILE A 231 5.63 11.46 -8.83
CA ILE A 231 7.01 11.10 -9.17
C ILE A 231 7.18 9.58 -9.02
N GLU A 232 7.34 8.87 -10.13
CA GLU A 232 7.51 7.42 -10.17
C GLU A 232 8.88 6.99 -9.61
N ILE A 233 8.87 6.01 -8.71
CA ILE A 233 10.07 5.30 -8.24
C ILE A 233 10.14 4.00 -9.04
N LYS A 234 11.13 3.87 -9.92
CA LYS A 234 11.29 2.66 -10.75
C LYS A 234 11.50 1.41 -9.88
N ALA A 235 11.00 0.27 -10.37
CA ALA A 235 11.28 -1.04 -9.79
C ALA A 235 12.80 -1.25 -9.65
N THR A 236 13.23 -1.90 -8.57
CA THR A 236 14.66 -2.08 -8.27
C THR A 236 15.36 -3.06 -9.20
N GLY A 237 14.60 -3.82 -9.98
CA GLY A 237 15.08 -5.02 -10.67
C GLY A 237 15.41 -6.16 -9.69
N HIS A 238 15.89 -7.27 -10.25
CA HIS A 238 16.35 -8.42 -9.49
C HIS A 238 17.87 -8.32 -9.26
N ASN A 239 18.30 -8.41 -8.00
CA ASN A 239 19.71 -8.57 -7.66
C ASN A 239 20.06 -10.06 -7.73
N LEU A 240 20.49 -10.53 -8.90
CA LEU A 240 20.66 -11.94 -9.20
C LEU A 240 22.07 -12.45 -8.84
N GLU A 241 22.12 -13.57 -8.12
CA GLU A 241 23.32 -14.39 -7.95
C GLU A 241 23.18 -15.64 -8.82
N LYS A 242 24.21 -15.96 -9.62
CA LYS A 242 24.21 -17.17 -10.45
C LYS A 242 24.55 -18.40 -9.59
N VAL A 243 23.78 -19.47 -9.77
CA VAL A 243 24.05 -20.80 -9.23
C VAL A 243 24.46 -21.72 -10.38
N GLU A 244 25.68 -22.22 -10.33
CA GLU A 244 26.23 -23.13 -11.34
C GLU A 244 25.55 -24.51 -11.30
N LYS A 245 25.40 -25.12 -12.48
CA LYS A 245 24.80 -26.45 -12.71
C LYS A 245 25.39 -27.53 -11.79
N LYS A 246 24.53 -28.23 -11.03
CA LYS A 246 24.91 -29.48 -10.33
C LYS A 246 24.58 -30.67 -11.23
N ALA A 247 25.59 -31.42 -11.65
CA ALA A 247 25.36 -32.67 -12.38
C ALA A 247 24.73 -33.75 -11.47
N ALA A 248 23.79 -34.53 -12.02
CA ALA A 248 23.22 -35.70 -11.34
C ALA A 248 24.20 -36.88 -11.30
N SER A 249 24.15 -37.66 -10.22
CA SER A 249 24.90 -38.92 -10.06
C SER A 249 23.99 -40.13 -10.34
N CYS A 250 24.43 -41.35 -10.00
CA CYS A 250 23.57 -42.54 -10.06
C CYS A 250 22.42 -42.48 -9.06
N THR A 251 22.63 -41.84 -7.90
CA THR A 251 21.71 -41.85 -6.75
C THR A 251 21.21 -40.46 -6.34
N GLU A 252 21.95 -39.38 -6.62
CA GLU A 252 21.52 -38.00 -6.37
C GLU A 252 21.02 -37.31 -7.63
N THR A 253 19.96 -36.52 -7.48
CA THR A 253 19.52 -35.56 -8.50
C THR A 253 20.48 -34.37 -8.61
N GLY A 254 20.47 -33.78 -9.81
CA GLY A 254 21.15 -32.54 -10.14
C GLY A 254 20.16 -31.42 -10.44
N TYR A 255 20.66 -30.29 -10.92
CA TYR A 255 19.87 -29.18 -11.43
C TYR A 255 20.66 -28.42 -12.51
N GLU A 256 19.96 -27.86 -13.50
CA GLU A 256 20.53 -26.97 -14.51
C GLU A 256 21.00 -25.64 -13.89
N GLU A 257 21.78 -24.83 -14.63
CA GLU A 257 22.20 -23.51 -14.12
C GLU A 257 21.00 -22.54 -13.99
N TYR A 258 21.00 -21.72 -12.94
CA TYR A 258 19.92 -20.76 -12.68
C TYR A 258 20.42 -19.53 -11.92
N TRP A 259 19.60 -18.49 -11.89
CA TRP A 259 19.87 -17.25 -11.16
C TRP A 259 18.87 -17.08 -10.01
N LYS A 260 19.34 -16.64 -8.85
CA LYS A 260 18.52 -16.43 -7.65
C LYS A 260 18.54 -14.97 -7.23
N CYS A 261 17.37 -14.36 -7.12
CA CYS A 261 17.26 -12.98 -6.64
C CYS A 261 17.47 -12.90 -5.13
N GLN A 262 18.53 -12.24 -4.69
CA GLN A 262 18.84 -12.02 -3.27
C GLN A 262 17.82 -11.11 -2.58
N THR A 263 17.11 -10.26 -3.33
CA THR A 263 16.13 -9.30 -2.79
C THR A 263 14.76 -9.93 -2.51
N CYS A 264 14.33 -10.93 -3.30
CA CYS A 264 12.98 -11.51 -3.21
C CYS A 264 12.91 -13.05 -3.24
N GLY A 265 14.05 -13.75 -3.31
CA GLY A 265 14.13 -15.21 -3.25
C GLY A 265 13.73 -15.97 -4.53
N LYS A 266 13.05 -15.32 -5.48
CA LYS A 266 12.64 -15.88 -6.78
C LYS A 266 13.83 -16.42 -7.60
N LEU A 267 13.55 -17.41 -8.44
CA LEU A 267 14.49 -18.13 -9.29
C LEU A 267 14.23 -17.79 -10.76
N PHE A 268 15.28 -17.76 -11.59
CA PHE A 268 15.21 -17.38 -13.00
C PHE A 268 16.14 -18.23 -13.86
N SER A 269 15.75 -18.50 -15.11
CA SER A 269 16.59 -19.22 -16.08
C SER A 269 17.54 -18.31 -16.89
N ASP A 270 17.59 -17.02 -16.56
CA ASP A 270 18.37 -16.02 -17.29
C ASP A 270 18.98 -14.93 -16.37
N GLU A 271 20.01 -14.24 -16.89
CA GLU A 271 20.77 -13.19 -16.17
C GLU A 271 20.06 -11.82 -16.09
N ALA A 272 19.02 -11.58 -16.89
CA ALA A 272 18.21 -10.36 -16.81
C ALA A 272 17.04 -10.47 -15.81
N GLY A 273 16.66 -11.70 -15.42
CA GLY A 273 15.58 -11.98 -14.47
C GLY A 273 14.20 -11.81 -15.09
N THR A 274 14.03 -12.27 -16.33
CA THR A 274 12.77 -12.18 -17.08
C THR A 274 11.97 -13.48 -17.10
N ASP A 275 12.65 -14.63 -17.16
CA ASP A 275 12.04 -15.96 -17.24
C ASP A 275 12.07 -16.61 -15.85
N GLU A 276 11.00 -16.41 -15.07
CA GLU A 276 10.88 -16.91 -13.69
C GLU A 276 10.64 -18.43 -13.65
N ILE A 277 11.47 -19.13 -12.87
CA ILE A 277 11.34 -20.56 -12.54
C ILE A 277 10.44 -20.71 -11.31
N ALA A 278 9.40 -21.55 -11.39
CA ALA A 278 8.42 -21.68 -10.32
C ALA A 278 8.90 -22.58 -9.15
N SER A 279 9.63 -23.65 -9.45
CA SER A 279 10.31 -24.49 -8.46
C SER A 279 11.66 -25.00 -8.95
N LEU A 280 12.55 -25.39 -8.02
CA LEU A 280 13.77 -26.14 -8.36
C LEU A 280 13.47 -27.47 -9.06
N ASP A 281 12.26 -28.01 -8.87
CA ASP A 281 11.79 -29.22 -9.56
C ASP A 281 11.73 -29.04 -11.09
N ASP A 282 11.42 -27.84 -11.58
CA ASP A 282 11.28 -27.53 -13.01
C ASP A 282 12.64 -27.62 -13.76
N ILE A 283 13.74 -27.43 -13.04
CA ILE A 283 15.12 -27.50 -13.54
C ILE A 283 15.87 -28.74 -13.02
N GLN A 284 15.18 -29.66 -12.33
CA GLN A 284 15.81 -30.81 -11.70
C GLN A 284 16.27 -31.83 -12.76
N ILE A 285 17.55 -32.18 -12.72
CA ILE A 285 18.12 -33.26 -13.51
C ILE A 285 17.89 -34.56 -12.72
N PRO A 286 17.13 -35.54 -13.24
CA PRO A 286 16.91 -36.80 -12.52
C PRO A 286 18.23 -37.55 -12.30
N ALA A 287 18.29 -38.32 -11.20
CA ALA A 287 19.39 -39.25 -10.97
C ALA A 287 19.48 -40.24 -12.15
N LYS A 288 20.71 -40.57 -12.57
CA LYS A 288 20.95 -41.42 -13.75
C LYS A 288 20.51 -42.86 -13.56
N GLY A 289 20.31 -43.29 -12.31
CA GLY A 289 20.21 -44.70 -11.96
C GLY A 289 21.56 -45.41 -12.09
N HIS A 290 21.52 -46.73 -11.99
CA HIS A 290 22.68 -47.58 -12.18
C HIS A 290 22.68 -48.13 -13.61
N GLU A 291 23.76 -47.89 -14.36
CA GLU A 291 24.00 -48.56 -15.65
C GLU A 291 24.35 -50.03 -15.41
N GLU A 292 23.82 -50.93 -16.25
CA GLU A 292 23.94 -52.39 -16.11
C GLU A 292 25.42 -52.85 -16.20
N GLY A 293 25.87 -53.59 -15.18
CA GLY A 293 27.16 -54.28 -15.20
C GLY A 293 27.12 -55.51 -16.13
N ASN A 294 28.07 -55.60 -17.06
CA ASN A 294 28.15 -56.71 -18.02
C ASN A 294 28.79 -57.99 -17.43
N GLU A 295 29.41 -57.89 -16.26
CA GLU A 295 30.14 -58.98 -15.60
C GLU A 295 29.53 -59.29 -14.22
N TRP A 296 29.37 -60.57 -13.91
CA TRP A 296 28.94 -61.02 -12.58
C TRP A 296 30.16 -61.17 -11.67
N LEU A 297 30.10 -60.51 -10.51
CA LEU A 297 31.05 -60.61 -9.42
C LEU A 297 30.50 -61.53 -8.33
N SER A 298 31.38 -62.12 -7.52
CA SER A 298 30.99 -63.09 -6.48
C SER A 298 31.94 -63.12 -5.28
N ASP A 299 31.39 -63.51 -4.15
CA ASP A 299 32.11 -63.91 -2.94
C ASP A 299 31.60 -65.28 -2.43
N ALA A 300 31.95 -65.66 -1.20
CA ALA A 300 31.58 -66.96 -0.63
C ALA A 300 30.08 -67.13 -0.32
N GLU A 301 29.32 -66.03 -0.22
CA GLU A 301 27.90 -66.05 0.13
C GLU A 301 27.02 -65.73 -1.09
N LYS A 302 27.45 -64.78 -1.93
CA LYS A 302 26.60 -64.12 -2.93
C LYS A 302 27.27 -63.80 -4.26
N HIS A 303 26.46 -63.43 -5.25
CA HIS A 303 26.88 -62.76 -6.47
C HIS A 303 26.08 -61.48 -6.73
N TRP A 304 26.66 -60.57 -7.50
CA TRP A 304 26.09 -59.27 -7.86
C TRP A 304 26.71 -58.76 -9.17
N LYS A 305 26.11 -57.75 -9.79
CA LYS A 305 26.77 -56.88 -10.76
C LYS A 305 27.23 -55.61 -10.05
N GLU A 306 28.22 -54.93 -10.61
CA GLU A 306 28.54 -53.56 -10.18
C GLU A 306 28.15 -52.56 -11.27
N CYS A 307 27.60 -51.43 -10.85
CA CYS A 307 27.28 -50.36 -11.77
C CYS A 307 28.55 -49.84 -12.45
N ALA A 308 28.58 -49.85 -13.78
CA ALA A 308 29.74 -49.46 -14.58
C ALA A 308 30.25 -48.02 -14.31
N VAL A 309 29.40 -47.15 -13.74
CA VAL A 309 29.70 -45.75 -13.44
C VAL A 309 30.12 -45.52 -11.97
N CYS A 310 29.52 -46.22 -11.00
CA CYS A 310 29.72 -45.95 -9.57
C CYS A 310 30.24 -47.11 -8.72
N GLN A 311 30.39 -48.33 -9.28
CA GLN A 311 30.84 -49.55 -8.57
C GLN A 311 29.94 -49.96 -7.39
N GLU A 312 28.73 -49.42 -7.31
CA GLU A 312 27.73 -49.85 -6.33
C GLU A 312 27.10 -51.18 -6.76
N LYS A 313 26.90 -52.10 -5.79
CA LYS A 313 26.34 -53.43 -6.06
C LYS A 313 24.89 -53.32 -6.54
N THR A 314 24.58 -53.98 -7.65
CA THR A 314 23.23 -54.15 -8.20
C THR A 314 22.96 -55.63 -8.43
N GLU A 315 21.67 -56.01 -8.48
CA GLU A 315 21.24 -57.42 -8.67
C GLU A 315 21.91 -58.41 -7.69
N GLU A 316 22.17 -57.99 -6.43
CA GLU A 316 22.77 -58.88 -5.42
C GLU A 316 21.81 -60.02 -5.03
N ALA A 317 22.28 -61.26 -5.15
CA ALA A 317 21.54 -62.48 -4.85
C ALA A 317 22.45 -63.58 -4.26
N ASP A 318 21.84 -64.52 -3.55
CA ASP A 318 22.52 -65.73 -3.05
C ASP A 318 22.83 -66.70 -4.21
N HIS A 319 23.86 -67.53 -4.08
CA HIS A 319 24.28 -68.45 -5.14
C HIS A 319 23.24 -69.52 -5.52
N VAL A 320 23.06 -69.72 -6.82
CA VAL A 320 22.10 -70.67 -7.41
C VAL A 320 22.84 -71.92 -7.90
N TYR A 321 22.56 -73.05 -7.24
CA TYR A 321 23.04 -74.39 -7.58
C TYR A 321 21.83 -75.28 -7.91
N VAL A 322 21.98 -76.26 -8.82
CA VAL A 322 20.85 -77.12 -9.25
C VAL A 322 20.52 -78.18 -8.19
N ASN A 323 21.54 -78.66 -7.47
CA ASN A 323 21.41 -79.65 -6.40
C ASN A 323 22.50 -79.49 -5.30
N GLU A 324 22.50 -80.39 -4.31
CA GLU A 324 23.39 -80.35 -3.15
C GLU A 324 24.85 -80.79 -3.45
N THR A 325 25.09 -81.47 -4.57
CA THR A 325 26.42 -81.97 -4.97
C THR A 325 27.14 -81.09 -6.00
N ASP A 326 26.45 -80.16 -6.67
CA ASP A 326 27.10 -79.22 -7.59
C ASP A 326 28.10 -78.33 -6.84
N THR A 327 29.23 -78.02 -7.45
CA THR A 327 30.18 -77.04 -6.90
C THR A 327 30.02 -75.65 -7.53
N VAL A 328 29.45 -75.53 -8.74
CA VAL A 328 29.46 -74.27 -9.51
C VAL A 328 28.09 -73.58 -9.49
N CYS A 329 28.06 -72.28 -9.24
CA CYS A 329 26.85 -71.45 -9.34
C CYS A 329 26.52 -71.11 -10.81
N GLU A 330 25.30 -71.39 -11.27
CA GLU A 330 24.93 -71.27 -12.69
C GLU A 330 24.93 -69.83 -13.24
N ILE A 331 24.78 -68.81 -12.37
CA ILE A 331 24.67 -67.40 -12.79
C ILE A 331 26.05 -66.74 -12.95
N CYS A 332 26.97 -67.01 -12.03
CA CYS A 332 28.23 -66.27 -11.88
C CYS A 332 29.50 -67.14 -11.99
N GLY A 333 29.37 -68.48 -12.01
CA GLY A 333 30.51 -69.40 -12.08
C GLY A 333 31.30 -69.59 -10.78
N TYR A 334 30.82 -69.07 -9.63
CA TYR A 334 31.49 -69.25 -8.33
C TYR A 334 31.54 -70.73 -7.92
N GLU A 335 32.68 -71.19 -7.40
CA GLU A 335 32.89 -72.58 -6.95
C GLU A 335 32.88 -72.72 -5.42
N ARG A 336 31.86 -73.40 -4.87
CA ARG A 336 31.81 -73.79 -3.45
C ARG A 336 32.61 -75.07 -3.18
N THR A 337 33.24 -75.13 -2.01
CA THR A 337 33.94 -76.34 -1.53
C THR A 337 33.02 -77.18 -0.63
N ILE A 338 32.89 -78.48 -0.94
CA ILE A 338 32.19 -79.45 -0.09
C ILE A 338 33.23 -80.24 0.72
N LYS A 339 33.12 -80.25 2.05
CA LYS A 339 34.05 -80.94 2.96
C LYS A 339 33.53 -82.34 3.29
N SER A 340 34.34 -83.37 3.04
CA SER A 340 34.12 -84.72 3.60
C SER A 340 34.93 -84.92 4.89
N GLU A 341 34.52 -85.85 5.75
CA GLU A 341 35.18 -86.15 7.02
C GLU A 341 35.84 -87.53 7.01
N VAL A 342 36.99 -87.65 7.68
CA VAL A 342 37.81 -88.86 7.74
C VAL A 342 37.34 -89.73 8.92
N PRO A 343 37.25 -91.07 8.77
CA PRO A 343 36.77 -91.93 9.85
C PRO A 343 37.76 -92.06 11.02
N GLU A 344 37.21 -92.34 12.21
CA GLU A 344 37.94 -92.49 13.48
C GLU A 344 37.54 -93.80 14.19
N ILE A 345 38.38 -94.31 15.10
CA ILE A 345 38.00 -95.45 15.94
C ILE A 345 37.06 -94.97 17.06
N LEU A 346 35.92 -95.64 17.22
CA LEU A 346 34.91 -95.41 18.24
C LEU A 346 35.10 -96.32 19.47
N GLU A 347 35.50 -97.57 19.27
CA GLU A 347 35.63 -98.58 20.33
C GLU A 347 36.86 -99.48 20.10
N GLY A 348 37.39 -100.07 21.18
CA GLY A 348 38.57 -100.96 21.16
C GLY A 348 39.92 -100.29 21.51
N HIS A 349 39.94 -98.97 21.65
CA HIS A 349 41.13 -98.17 22.01
C HIS A 349 41.92 -98.72 23.20
N ASN A 350 43.24 -98.87 23.04
CA ASN A 350 44.17 -99.35 24.06
C ASN A 350 43.78 -100.73 24.63
N GLY A 351 43.16 -101.57 23.79
CA GLY A 351 42.71 -102.91 24.16
C GLY A 351 43.85 -103.77 24.71
N LYS A 352 43.60 -104.55 25.76
CA LYS A 352 44.59 -105.44 26.37
C LYS A 352 44.18 -106.89 26.18
N TRP A 353 45.11 -107.70 25.69
CA TRP A 353 44.91 -109.12 25.48
C TRP A 353 46.08 -109.91 26.06
N GLN A 354 45.77 -110.96 26.83
CA GLN A 354 46.78 -111.74 27.53
C GLN A 354 47.10 -113.04 26.79
N MET A 355 48.38 -113.37 26.68
CA MET A 355 48.88 -114.56 25.99
C MET A 355 48.26 -115.85 26.51
N ASN A 356 47.73 -116.67 25.61
CA ASN A 356 46.96 -117.90 25.89
C ASN A 356 45.62 -117.70 26.64
N SER A 357 45.07 -116.48 26.72
CA SER A 357 43.79 -116.24 27.43
C SER A 357 42.53 -116.75 26.70
N GLY A 358 42.64 -117.14 25.42
CA GLY A 358 41.55 -117.69 24.62
C GLY A 358 40.41 -116.72 24.27
N LYS A 359 40.60 -115.41 24.49
CA LYS A 359 39.62 -114.35 24.21
C LYS A 359 39.82 -113.75 22.81
N THR A 360 38.81 -113.09 22.27
CA THR A 360 38.94 -112.18 21.12
C THR A 360 39.31 -110.77 21.58
N LEU A 361 39.63 -109.88 20.62
CA LEU A 361 39.73 -108.43 20.85
C LEU A 361 39.00 -107.67 19.74
N SER A 362 38.14 -106.72 20.10
CA SER A 362 37.21 -106.05 19.16
C SER A 362 37.42 -104.54 19.08
N PHE A 363 37.26 -104.01 17.88
CA PHE A 363 37.44 -102.61 17.50
C PHE A 363 36.29 -102.14 16.62
N ARG A 364 36.00 -100.83 16.61
CA ARG A 364 34.92 -100.25 15.81
C ARG A 364 35.38 -98.94 15.18
N SER A 365 35.27 -98.79 13.88
CA SER A 365 35.46 -97.53 13.15
C SER A 365 34.13 -96.79 12.96
N SER A 366 34.16 -95.47 12.82
CA SER A 366 33.01 -94.65 12.40
C SER A 366 32.68 -94.80 10.91
N ALA A 367 33.60 -95.36 10.12
CA ALA A 367 33.41 -95.62 8.70
C ALA A 367 32.14 -96.45 8.42
N PRO A 368 31.40 -96.16 7.33
CA PRO A 368 30.32 -97.02 6.84
C PRO A 368 30.86 -98.40 6.46
N PHE A 369 30.15 -99.48 6.83
CA PHE A 369 30.57 -100.85 6.49
C PHE A 369 30.67 -101.10 4.97
N ALA A 370 29.89 -100.37 4.16
CA ALA A 370 29.96 -100.41 2.70
C ALA A 370 31.26 -99.84 2.11
N GLU A 371 32.06 -99.13 2.90
CA GLU A 371 33.35 -98.54 2.49
C GLU A 371 34.57 -99.33 2.96
N PHE A 372 34.39 -100.39 3.77
CA PHE A 372 35.49 -101.16 4.36
C PHE A 372 36.39 -101.83 3.30
N ILE A 373 37.71 -101.63 3.43
CA ILE A 373 38.73 -102.16 2.53
C ILE A 373 39.56 -103.25 3.21
N SER A 374 40.18 -102.95 4.35
CA SER A 374 41.15 -103.84 5.00
C SER A 374 41.30 -103.59 6.50
N VAL A 375 41.89 -104.57 7.18
CA VAL A 375 42.49 -104.41 8.52
C VAL A 375 43.99 -104.59 8.38
N THR A 376 44.76 -103.68 8.97
CA THR A 376 46.21 -103.78 9.09
C THR A 376 46.60 -103.79 10.57
N ILE A 377 47.67 -104.52 10.91
CA ILE A 377 48.34 -104.45 12.22
C ILE A 377 49.83 -104.23 11.99
N ASP A 378 50.39 -103.20 12.62
CA ASP A 378 51.76 -102.69 12.39
C ASP A 378 52.07 -102.51 10.89
N ASP A 379 51.14 -101.88 10.17
CA ASP A 379 51.14 -101.69 8.70
C ASP A 379 51.10 -103.00 7.86
N VAL A 380 50.98 -104.17 8.49
CA VAL A 380 50.85 -105.48 7.81
C VAL A 380 49.38 -105.85 7.67
N VAL A 381 48.92 -106.11 6.43
CA VAL A 381 47.54 -106.52 6.16
C VAL A 381 47.22 -107.85 6.83
N VAL A 382 46.14 -107.88 7.62
CA VAL A 382 45.64 -109.07 8.28
C VAL A 382 44.81 -109.89 7.30
N ASP A 383 45.09 -111.20 7.22
CA ASP A 383 44.30 -112.16 6.45
C ASP A 383 42.87 -112.28 7.01
N GLU A 384 41.84 -112.24 6.14
CA GLU A 384 40.43 -112.25 6.56
C GLU A 384 40.05 -113.47 7.42
N LYS A 385 40.79 -114.58 7.36
CA LYS A 385 40.53 -115.75 8.21
C LYS A 385 40.87 -115.53 9.70
N ASN A 386 41.55 -114.42 10.03
CA ASN A 386 42.06 -114.12 11.37
C ASN A 386 41.17 -113.12 12.15
N TYR A 387 40.09 -112.61 11.54
CA TYR A 387 39.15 -111.70 12.19
C TYR A 387 37.74 -111.82 11.62
N ASP A 388 36.73 -111.55 12.46
CA ASP A 388 35.35 -111.36 12.01
C ASP A 388 35.08 -109.87 11.74
N LYS A 389 34.21 -109.57 10.77
CA LYS A 389 33.74 -108.22 10.44
C LYS A 389 32.20 -108.14 10.46
N ALA A 390 31.65 -107.07 11.03
CA ALA A 390 30.22 -106.93 11.26
C ALA A 390 29.69 -105.51 10.99
N GLU A 391 28.39 -105.43 10.68
CA GLU A 391 27.64 -104.19 10.48
C GLU A 391 27.25 -103.51 11.80
N GLY A 392 27.16 -102.17 11.77
CA GLY A 392 26.88 -101.32 12.93
C GLY A 392 27.90 -100.19 13.06
N SER A 393 28.21 -99.51 11.95
CA SER A 393 29.57 -99.02 11.65
C SER A 393 30.57 -100.19 11.53
N THR A 394 31.76 -99.98 10.97
CA THR A 394 32.68 -101.11 10.72
C THR A 394 33.25 -101.68 12.01
N ILE A 395 32.74 -102.84 12.46
CA ILE A 395 33.23 -103.57 13.63
C ILE A 395 34.14 -104.72 13.19
N ILE A 396 35.31 -104.82 13.81
CA ILE A 396 36.36 -105.82 13.55
C ILE A 396 36.66 -106.58 14.85
N THR A 397 36.77 -107.90 14.79
CA THR A 397 37.08 -108.75 15.97
C THR A 397 38.18 -109.74 15.66
N LEU A 398 39.37 -109.52 16.23
CA LEU A 398 40.56 -110.36 16.05
C LEU A 398 40.42 -111.69 16.81
N HIS A 399 40.82 -112.79 16.16
CA HIS A 399 40.74 -114.14 16.72
C HIS A 399 41.90 -114.47 17.69
N PRO A 400 41.66 -115.27 18.76
CA PRO A 400 42.68 -115.65 19.73
C PRO A 400 43.90 -116.35 19.11
N GLU A 401 43.68 -117.18 18.10
CA GLU A 401 44.76 -117.91 17.41
C GLU A 401 45.74 -116.94 16.73
N PHE A 402 45.24 -115.87 16.12
CA PHE A 402 46.08 -114.85 15.48
C PHE A 402 46.74 -113.92 16.51
N LEU A 403 46.01 -113.49 17.54
CA LEU A 403 46.58 -112.73 18.66
C LEU A 403 47.72 -113.50 19.36
N SER A 404 47.64 -114.84 19.40
CA SER A 404 48.70 -115.72 19.90
C SER A 404 49.94 -115.81 18.99
N THR A 405 49.92 -115.23 17.79
CA THR A 405 51.10 -115.14 16.89
C THR A 405 51.84 -113.81 16.97
N LEU A 406 51.24 -112.80 17.60
CA LEU A 406 51.86 -111.49 17.80
C LEU A 406 52.90 -111.53 18.93
N SER A 407 53.83 -110.58 18.90
CA SER A 407 54.81 -110.39 19.98
C SER A 407 54.16 -109.84 21.24
N VAL A 408 54.79 -110.06 22.39
CA VAL A 408 54.45 -109.31 23.62
C VAL A 408 54.90 -107.87 23.45
N GLY A 409 53.97 -106.91 23.59
CA GLY A 409 54.21 -105.50 23.30
C GLY A 409 52.96 -104.73 22.89
N THR A 410 53.12 -103.45 22.54
CA THR A 410 52.08 -102.64 21.91
C THR A 410 52.11 -102.84 20.40
N HIS A 411 50.93 -102.94 19.80
CA HIS A 411 50.66 -103.12 18.38
C HIS A 411 49.64 -102.07 17.92
N THR A 412 49.76 -101.58 16.70
CA THR A 412 48.82 -100.61 16.11
C THR A 412 47.88 -101.32 15.15
N LEU A 413 46.57 -101.13 15.28
CA LEU A 413 45.55 -101.61 14.33
C LEU A 413 44.96 -100.44 13.55
N SER A 414 44.82 -100.60 12.23
CA SER A 414 44.03 -99.69 11.37
C SER A 414 42.89 -100.45 10.66
N ILE A 415 41.75 -99.77 10.54
CA ILE A 415 40.58 -100.16 9.76
C ILE A 415 40.50 -99.19 8.57
N ASP A 416 40.81 -99.69 7.39
CA ASP A 416 40.95 -98.88 6.17
C ASP A 416 39.60 -98.82 5.43
N SER A 417 39.23 -97.65 4.91
CA SER A 417 37.96 -97.43 4.22
C SER A 417 38.08 -96.38 3.10
N ALA A 418 37.08 -96.32 2.21
CA ALA A 418 37.10 -95.42 1.04
C ALA A 418 37.19 -93.92 1.39
N SER A 419 36.61 -93.48 2.51
CA SER A 419 36.75 -92.14 3.08
C SER A 419 38.05 -91.88 3.86
N GLY A 420 38.84 -92.92 4.12
CA GLY A 420 40.10 -92.85 4.89
C GLY A 420 40.27 -94.02 5.86
N SER A 421 41.35 -94.00 6.63
CA SER A 421 41.69 -95.07 7.60
C SER A 421 41.54 -94.59 9.05
N ALA A 422 40.97 -95.46 9.89
CA ALA A 422 40.78 -95.24 11.32
C ALA A 422 41.73 -96.16 12.12
N ALA A 423 42.64 -95.59 12.92
CA ALA A 423 43.66 -96.35 13.64
C ALA A 423 43.61 -96.21 15.18
N THR A 424 44.13 -97.21 15.90
CA THR A 424 44.33 -97.20 17.36
C THR A 424 45.39 -98.21 17.80
N GLU A 425 45.85 -98.12 19.05
CA GLU A 425 46.81 -99.05 19.66
C GLU A 425 46.12 -100.13 20.52
N PHE A 426 46.77 -101.28 20.69
CA PHE A 426 46.41 -102.34 21.63
C PHE A 426 47.68 -103.06 22.16
N THR A 427 47.57 -103.85 23.23
CA THR A 427 48.72 -104.49 23.89
C THR A 427 48.53 -106.00 24.07
N ILE A 428 49.55 -106.78 23.71
CA ILE A 428 49.71 -108.20 24.02
C ILE A 428 50.54 -108.33 25.31
N GLU A 429 49.98 -108.96 26.34
CA GLU A 429 50.57 -109.11 27.68
C GLU A 429 51.00 -110.57 27.98
N GLU A 430 52.06 -110.76 28.78
CA GLU A 430 52.61 -112.10 29.06
C GLU A 430 51.64 -113.06 29.79
N ALA A 431 51.83 -114.37 29.55
CA ALA A 431 51.11 -115.41 30.28
C ALA A 431 51.59 -115.48 31.75
N THR A 432 50.69 -115.23 32.70
CA THR A 432 51.04 -115.24 34.13
C THR A 432 51.32 -116.66 34.65
N ALA A 433 52.49 -116.86 35.24
CA ALA A 433 52.79 -118.02 36.07
C ALA A 433 52.39 -117.77 37.54
N GLU A 434 51.90 -118.79 38.24
CA GLU A 434 51.42 -118.72 39.63
C GLU A 434 52.52 -119.10 40.65
N PRO A 435 52.83 -118.23 41.63
CA PRO A 435 53.67 -118.59 42.78
C PRO A 435 52.93 -118.50 44.14
N SER A 436 53.42 -119.26 45.12
CA SER A 436 52.82 -119.41 46.44
C SER A 436 53.07 -118.24 47.41
N ILE A 437 52.19 -118.14 48.41
CA ILE A 437 52.19 -117.23 49.58
C ILE A 437 53.57 -116.90 50.22
N THR A 438 53.73 -115.66 50.73
CA THR A 438 53.86 -115.35 52.19
C THR A 438 54.19 -113.86 52.51
N GLU A 439 53.30 -113.23 53.30
CA GLU A 439 53.44 -112.08 54.23
C GLU A 439 53.82 -110.62 53.85
N THR A 440 53.33 -109.73 54.73
CA THR A 440 53.40 -108.25 54.76
C THR A 440 54.19 -107.81 56.00
N PRO A 441 55.05 -106.78 55.93
CA PRO A 441 54.77 -105.51 56.64
C PRO A 441 55.06 -104.28 55.74
N SER A 442 54.21 -103.25 55.67
CA SER A 442 54.00 -102.18 56.67
C SER A 442 55.26 -101.35 57.00
N VAL A 443 55.33 -100.11 56.48
CA VAL A 443 55.26 -98.85 57.27
C VAL A 443 55.06 -97.61 56.37
N THR A 444 54.39 -96.59 56.91
CA THR A 444 54.19 -95.22 56.37
C THR A 444 55.41 -94.30 56.69
N PRO A 445 55.61 -93.11 56.06
CA PRO A 445 54.79 -91.92 56.39
C PRO A 445 54.53 -90.87 55.27
N THR A 446 53.41 -90.15 55.43
CA THR A 446 53.25 -88.66 55.43
C THR A 446 54.17 -87.83 54.48
N THR A 447 53.65 -87.01 53.55
CA THR A 447 52.97 -85.72 53.86
C THR A 447 51.77 -85.35 52.96
N ALA A 448 50.83 -84.59 53.56
CA ALA A 448 49.71 -83.86 52.94
C ALA A 448 50.15 -82.40 52.57
N PRO A 449 49.30 -81.45 52.08
CA PRO A 449 47.83 -81.38 52.20
C PRO A 449 46.99 -80.91 50.98
N SER A 450 45.66 -81.10 51.13
CA SER A 450 44.52 -80.21 50.83
C SER A 450 44.67 -78.97 49.93
N ALA A 451 43.69 -78.57 49.10
CA ALA A 451 42.38 -79.13 48.70
C ALA A 451 41.91 -78.42 47.39
N THR A 452 40.72 -78.65 46.83
CA THR A 452 39.49 -77.85 47.12
C THR A 452 38.29 -78.39 46.31
N THR A 453 37.07 -77.94 46.63
CA THR A 453 35.76 -78.41 46.17
C THR A 453 35.34 -78.02 44.75
N ALA A 454 34.27 -78.67 44.28
CA ALA A 454 33.38 -78.18 43.21
C ALA A 454 32.43 -77.06 43.72
N PRO A 455 31.29 -76.72 43.08
CA PRO A 455 31.23 -75.56 42.17
C PRO A 455 30.20 -74.47 42.59
N SER A 456 30.45 -73.20 42.26
CA SER A 456 29.41 -72.15 42.12
C SER A 456 29.93 -70.83 41.53
N ALA A 457 28.99 -69.96 41.14
CA ALA A 457 29.19 -68.74 40.36
C ALA A 457 29.69 -67.50 41.14
N THR A 458 30.26 -66.54 40.38
CA THR A 458 30.46 -65.09 40.67
C THR A 458 30.73 -64.44 39.30
N THR A 459 30.14 -63.36 38.77
CA THR A 459 29.38 -62.17 39.25
C THR A 459 30.22 -60.87 39.39
N ALA A 460 30.14 -59.99 38.38
CA ALA A 460 30.67 -58.60 38.31
C ALA A 460 32.23 -58.48 38.36
N SER A 461 32.90 -57.37 38.02
CA SER A 461 32.57 -55.97 37.62
C SER A 461 33.80 -55.38 36.86
N THR A 462 33.87 -54.22 36.17
CA THR A 462 33.05 -53.00 36.01
C THR A 462 33.47 -52.26 34.71
N ALA A 463 32.63 -51.34 34.18
CA ALA A 463 32.97 -50.28 33.17
C ALA A 463 33.34 -50.77 31.75
N ALA A 464 33.14 -50.03 30.64
CA ALA A 464 32.52 -48.72 30.35
C ALA A 464 32.21 -48.61 28.82
N THR A 465 31.40 -47.69 28.27
CA THR A 465 30.32 -46.80 28.76
C THR A 465 29.61 -46.14 27.54
N VAL A 466 28.32 -45.82 27.67
CA VAL A 466 27.38 -45.11 26.74
C VAL A 466 27.07 -45.67 25.33
N THR A 467 25.78 -45.94 25.14
CA THR A 467 25.04 -45.93 23.86
C THR A 467 24.89 -44.49 23.31
N PRO A 468 24.74 -44.31 21.99
CA PRO A 468 23.96 -43.20 21.45
C PRO A 468 22.76 -43.67 20.59
N THR A 469 21.55 -43.26 20.98
CA THR A 469 20.31 -43.33 20.18
C THR A 469 19.27 -42.39 20.80
N PRO A 470 18.48 -41.61 20.02
CA PRO A 470 18.75 -40.99 18.73
C PRO A 470 18.96 -39.45 18.89
N THR A 471 19.31 -38.75 17.81
CA THR A 471 19.36 -37.27 17.74
C THR A 471 18.63 -36.87 16.45
N ALA A 472 17.38 -36.42 16.49
CA ALA A 472 16.84 -35.14 16.99
C ALA A 472 16.98 -33.99 15.98
N SER A 473 15.85 -33.34 15.68
CA SER A 473 15.72 -32.25 14.71
C SER A 473 16.45 -30.97 15.18
N PRO A 474 17.09 -30.20 14.29
CA PRO A 474 17.58 -28.87 14.62
C PRO A 474 16.40 -27.90 14.82
N GLU A 475 16.45 -27.10 15.89
CA GLU A 475 15.46 -26.07 16.18
C GLU A 475 15.67 -24.78 15.36
N THR A 476 14.58 -24.04 15.16
CA THR A 476 14.57 -22.69 14.58
C THR A 476 15.34 -21.70 15.45
N LYS A 477 16.38 -21.05 14.91
CA LYS A 477 16.98 -19.86 15.53
C LYS A 477 16.27 -18.60 15.08
N ALA A 478 15.52 -17.98 16.00
CA ALA A 478 15.07 -16.59 15.83
C ALA A 478 16.27 -15.61 15.97
N PRO A 479 16.33 -14.52 15.18
CA PRO A 479 17.35 -13.50 15.33
C PRO A 479 17.09 -12.65 16.59
N LYS A 480 18.18 -12.25 17.28
CA LYS A 480 18.11 -11.20 18.30
C LYS A 480 18.15 -9.82 17.62
N THR A 481 17.07 -9.06 17.69
CA THR A 481 17.14 -7.60 17.57
C THR A 481 17.37 -7.00 18.95
N GLY A 482 18.52 -6.34 19.13
CA GLY A 482 18.88 -5.64 20.36
C GLY A 482 19.58 -4.33 20.00
N ASP A 483 18.92 -3.21 20.27
CA ASP A 483 19.35 -1.90 19.81
C ASP A 483 20.42 -1.26 20.70
N GLU A 484 21.67 -1.27 20.24
CA GLU A 484 22.71 -0.34 20.72
C GLU A 484 22.49 1.06 20.10
N SER A 485 21.31 1.63 20.34
CA SER A 485 20.93 2.97 19.86
C SER A 485 21.69 4.05 20.63
N ASN A 486 22.67 4.70 19.97
CA ASN A 486 23.56 5.67 20.61
C ASN A 486 22.80 6.94 21.07
N VAL A 487 22.53 7.00 22.38
CA VAL A 487 21.77 8.07 23.07
C VAL A 487 22.37 9.47 22.86
N ALA A 488 23.67 9.59 22.53
CA ALA A 488 24.30 10.88 22.24
C ALA A 488 23.64 11.62 21.05
N ILE A 489 23.09 10.89 20.07
CA ILE A 489 22.43 11.48 18.89
C ILE A 489 21.15 12.22 19.30
N TRP A 490 20.35 11.61 20.19
CA TRP A 490 19.12 12.21 20.72
C TRP A 490 19.38 13.42 21.63
N MET A 491 20.46 13.38 22.42
CA MET A 491 20.90 14.52 23.23
C MET A 491 21.31 15.72 22.36
N LEU A 492 21.98 15.48 21.22
CA LEU A 492 22.49 16.56 20.35
C LEU A 492 21.37 17.29 19.59
N LEU A 493 20.31 16.57 19.19
CA LEU A 493 19.11 17.17 18.60
C LEU A 493 18.35 18.08 19.58
N LEU A 494 18.36 17.74 20.88
CA LEU A 494 17.66 18.51 21.92
C LEU A 494 18.26 19.92 22.09
N PHE A 495 19.58 20.08 22.01
CA PHE A 495 20.23 21.39 22.10
C PHE A 495 19.95 22.31 20.90
N LEU A 496 19.85 21.76 19.67
CA LEU A 496 19.60 22.55 18.46
C LEU A 496 18.22 23.21 18.42
N SER A 497 17.24 22.66 19.14
CA SER A 497 15.89 23.26 19.26
C SER A 497 15.81 24.46 20.21
N ALA A 498 16.74 24.59 21.16
CA ALA A 498 16.65 25.58 22.24
C ALA A 498 16.98 27.01 21.77
N GLU A 499 17.93 27.18 20.83
CA GLU A 499 18.41 28.51 20.42
C GLU A 499 17.37 29.31 19.60
N GLY A 500 16.54 28.63 18.80
CA GLY A 500 15.52 29.27 17.96
C GLY A 500 14.48 30.07 18.76
N ILE A 501 14.14 29.60 19.97
CA ILE A 501 13.17 30.25 20.86
C ILE A 501 13.70 31.60 21.38
N ILE A 502 15.00 31.70 21.63
CA ILE A 502 15.63 32.92 22.15
C ILE A 502 15.59 34.04 21.08
N VAL A 503 15.84 33.71 19.81
CA VAL A 503 15.80 34.66 18.69
C VAL A 503 14.39 35.22 18.49
N ALA A 504 13.35 34.39 18.58
CA ALA A 504 11.96 34.82 18.47
C ALA A 504 11.57 35.85 19.55
N LEU A 505 11.97 35.61 20.81
CA LEU A 505 11.65 36.48 21.95
C LEU A 505 12.40 37.83 21.94
N GLN A 506 13.55 37.92 21.28
CA GLN A 506 14.22 39.21 21.05
C GLN A 506 13.56 40.02 19.93
N LYS A 507 13.03 39.34 18.89
CA LYS A 507 12.43 40.00 17.72
C LYS A 507 11.06 40.63 18.04
N SER A 508 10.28 40.03 18.94
CA SER A 508 8.98 40.58 19.37
C SER A 508 9.13 41.86 20.21
N LYS A 509 10.05 41.90 21.17
CA LYS A 509 10.29 43.06 22.06
C LYS A 509 10.75 44.33 21.33
N LYS A 510 11.18 44.23 20.06
CA LYS A 510 11.69 45.37 19.28
C LYS A 510 10.64 46.03 18.37
N LYS A 511 9.37 45.60 18.44
CA LYS A 511 8.26 46.11 17.60
C LYS A 511 7.14 46.82 18.39
N THR A 512 7.42 47.17 19.65
CA THR A 512 6.40 47.69 20.60
C THR A 512 6.92 48.84 21.47
N ARG A 513 7.71 49.75 20.88
CA ARG A 513 8.11 51.04 21.48
C ARG A 513 8.40 52.06 20.38
#